data_AF-A0A1K1NNA5-F1
#
_entry.id   AF-A0A1K1NNA5-F1
#
_cell.length_a   1.000
_cell.length_b   1.000
_cell.length_c   1.000
_cell.angle_alpha   90.00
_cell.angle_beta   90.00
_cell.angle_gamma   90.00
#
_symmetry.space_group_name_H-M   'P 1'
#
loop_
_entity.id
_entity.type
_entity.pdbx_description
1 polymer ?
#
loop_
_entity_poly.entity_id
_entity_poly.type
_entity_poly.pdbx_seq_one_letter_code
_entity_poly.pdbx_strand_id
1 'polypeptide(L)' 'MFELNEKYKDFPERVSEYEIDGKKYIVHSRFVGEKNIDEVIGRLAFERALKETLA' A
#
# COMPACT_ATOMS: atom_id res chain seq x y z
N MET A 1 5.25 17.47 -2.75
CA MET A 1 5.90 16.14 -2.90
C MET A 1 6.50 15.60 -1.59
N PHE A 2 6.38 16.30 -0.45
CA PHE A 2 7.12 15.99 0.79
C PHE A 2 6.29 15.34 1.90
N GLU A 3 5.00 15.67 2.04
CA GLU A 3 4.21 15.21 3.21
C GLU A 3 4.11 13.70 3.35
N LEU A 4 3.86 12.96 2.26
CA LEU A 4 3.78 11.49 2.32
C LEU A 4 5.15 10.87 2.58
N ASN A 5 6.22 11.45 2.05
CA ASN A 5 7.57 10.91 2.24
C ASN A 5 8.05 11.09 3.68
N GLU A 6 7.78 12.25 4.28
CA GLU A 6 8.07 12.49 5.70
C GLU A 6 7.21 11.63 6.62
N LYS A 7 5.91 11.51 6.33
CA LYS A 7 4.97 10.72 7.12
C LYS A 7 5.37 9.24 7.23
N TYR A 8 5.96 8.69 6.18
CA TYR A 8 6.31 7.27 6.10
C TYR A 8 7.82 7.01 6.07
N LYS A 9 8.66 8.00 6.41
CA LYS A 9 10.13 7.89 6.36
C LYS A 9 10.69 6.73 7.18
N ASP A 10 9.99 6.32 8.23
CA ASP A 10 10.39 5.25 9.15
C ASP A 10 9.79 3.87 8.77
N PHE A 11 8.95 3.80 7.73
CA PHE A 11 8.37 2.54 7.26
C PHE A 11 9.39 1.75 6.42
N PRO A 12 9.29 0.41 6.40
CA PRO A 12 10.12 -0.43 5.53
C PRO A 12 10.04 0.04 4.08
N GLU A 13 11.20 0.30 3.50
CA GLU A 13 11.36 0.80 2.15
C GLU A 13 11.98 -0.25 1.25
N ARG A 14 11.46 -0.33 0.02
CA ARG A 14 12.09 -1.03 -1.08
C ARG A 14 12.51 0.00 -2.11
N VAL A 15 13.81 0.04 -2.40
CA VAL A 15 14.38 0.89 -3.44
C VAL A 15 14.56 0.06 -4.71
N SER A 16 14.20 0.61 -5.86
CA SER A 16 14.38 -0.05 -7.15
C SER A 16 14.74 0.97 -8.23
N GLU A 17 15.64 0.58 -9.12
CA GLU A 17 16.10 1.41 -10.23
C GLU A 17 15.46 0.94 -11.54
N TYR A 18 14.94 1.90 -12.30
CA TYR A 18 14.30 1.65 -13.60
C TYR A 18 14.89 2.59 -14.64
N GLU A 19 15.06 2.09 -15.86
CA GLU A 19 15.39 2.91 -17.02
C GLU A 19 14.16 2.99 -17.94
N ILE A 20 13.68 4.20 -18.17
CA ILE A 20 12.52 4.49 -19.02
C ILE A 20 12.96 5.60 -19.98
N ASP A 21 12.86 5.36 -21.29
CA ASP A 21 13.29 6.29 -22.34
C ASP A 21 14.72 6.83 -22.16
N GLY A 22 15.65 5.96 -21.75
CA GLY A 22 17.06 6.30 -21.51
C GLY A 22 17.31 7.18 -20.29
N LYS A 23 16.28 7.46 -19.48
CA LYS A 23 16.40 8.14 -18.19
C LYS A 23 16.29 7.13 -17.06
N LYS A 24 17.18 7.26 -16.08
CA LYS A 24 17.17 6.45 -14.86
C LYS A 24 16.29 7.07 -13.80
N TYR A 25 15.46 6.24 -13.18
CA TYR A 25 14.53 6.59 -12.12
C TYR A 25 14.79 5.71 -10.91
N ILE A 26 14.92 6.33 -9.74
CA ILE A 26 15.01 5.65 -8.46
C ILE A 26 13.63 5.72 -7.81
N VAL A 27 13.00 4.57 -7.62
CA VAL A 27 11.67 4.46 -7.03
C VAL A 27 11.80 3.97 -5.60
N HIS A 28 11.29 4.77 -4.68
CA HIS A 28 11.21 4.48 -3.25
C HIS A 28 9.79 4.00 -2.92
N SER A 29 9.62 2.70 -2.70
CA SER A 29 8.33 2.08 -2.39
C SER A 29 8.22 1.79 -0.90
N ARG A 30 7.16 2.29 -0.26
CA ARG A 30 6.89 2.06 1.17
C ARG A 30 5.51 1.46 1.30
N PHE A 31 5.39 0.36 2.04
CA PHE A 31 4.10 -0.27 2.29
C PHE A 31 3.42 0.37 3.50
N VAL A 32 2.29 1.03 3.28
CA VAL A 32 1.56 1.82 4.30
C VAL A 32 0.24 1.17 4.75
N GLY A 33 -0.05 -0.05 4.29
CA GLY A 33 -1.28 -0.77 4.60
C GLY A 33 -1.24 -1.52 5.94
N GLU A 34 -2.39 -2.06 6.35
CA GLU A 34 -2.49 -2.98 7.47
C GLU A 34 -1.65 -4.23 7.20
N LYS A 35 -0.69 -4.50 8.09
CA LYS A 35 0.19 -5.69 7.98
C LYS A 35 -0.54 -7.00 8.32
N ASN A 36 -1.75 -6.91 8.88
CA ASN A 36 -2.53 -8.06 9.29
C ASN A 36 -3.47 -8.48 8.15
N ILE A 37 -3.01 -9.42 7.34
CA ILE A 37 -3.79 -9.93 6.21
C ILE A 37 -5.10 -10.59 6.66
N ASP A 38 -5.10 -11.24 7.82
CA ASP A 38 -6.28 -11.91 8.37
C ASP A 38 -7.36 -10.90 8.76
N GLU A 39 -6.96 -9.78 9.35
CA GLU A 39 -7.86 -8.67 9.70
C GLU A 39 -8.49 -8.05 8.45
N VAL A 40 -7.68 -7.79 7.42
CA VAL A 40 -8.16 -7.21 6.16
C VAL A 40 -9.13 -8.16 5.45
N ILE A 41 -8.79 -9.45 5.37
CA ILE A 41 -9.66 -10.47 4.77
C ILE A 41 -10.97 -10.58 5.56
N GLY A 42 -10.87 -10.62 6.90
CA GLY A 42 -12.04 -10.69 7.79
C GLY A 42 -12.97 -9.51 7.60
N ARG A 43 -12.45 -8.29 7.57
CA ARG A 43 -13.24 -7.06 7.33
C ARG A 43 -13.93 -7.10 5.97
N LEU A 44 -13.20 -7.44 4.90
CA LEU A 44 -13.76 -7.51 3.55
C LEU A 44 -14.86 -8.58 3.43
N ALA A 45 -14.66 -9.74 4.04
CA ALA A 45 -15.65 -10.81 4.07
C ALA A 45 -16.92 -10.38 4.83
N PHE A 46 -16.75 -9.72 5.97
CA PHE A 46 -17.85 -9.20 6.78
C PHE A 46 -18.65 -8.12 6.05
N GLU A 47 -17.97 -7.13 5.45
CA GLU A 47 -18.62 -6.07 4.66
C GLU A 47 -19.40 -6.64 3.47
N ARG A 48 -18.85 -7.65 2.80
CA ARG A 48 -19.53 -8.34 1.69
C ARG A 48 -20.79 -9.07 2.18
N ALA A 49 -20.69 -9.85 3.26
CA ALA A 49 -21.82 -10.57 3.83
C ALA A 49 -22.94 -9.63 4.31
N LEU A 50 -22.58 -8.50 4.93
CA LEU A 50 -23.54 -7.46 5.32
C LEU A 50 -24.28 -6.90 4.10
N LYS A 51 -23.56 -6.57 3.04
CA LYS A 51 -24.14 -6.04 1.81
C LYS A 51 -25.09 -7.02 1.14
N GLU A 52 -24.76 -8.32 1.16
CA GLU A 52 -25.62 -9.38 0.62
C GLU A 52 -26.85 -9.66 1.50
N THR A 53 -26.77 -9.41 2.82
CA THR A 53 -27.88 -9.59 3.76
C THR A 53 -28.87 -8.42 3.76
N LEU A 54 -28.37 -7.21 3.49
CA LEU A 54 -29.15 -5.97 3.49
C LEU A 54 -29.70 -5.58 2.10
N ALA A 55 -29.42 -6.37 1.06
CA ALA A 55 -29.95 -6.21 -0.29
C ALA A 55 -31.20 -7.08 -0.51
#